data_AF-A0A382PZ68-F1
#
_entry.id   AF-A0A382PZ68-F1
#
_cell.length_a   1.000
_cell.length_b   1.000
_cell.length_c   1.000
_cell.angle_alpha   90.00
_cell.angle_beta   90.00
_cell.angle_gamma   90.00
#
_symmetry.space_group_name_H-M   'P 1'
#
loop_
_entity.id
_entity.type
_entity.pdbx_description
1 polymer ?
#
loop_
_entity_poly.entity_id
_entity_poly.type
_entity_poly.pdbx_seq_one_letter_code
_entity_poly.pdbx_strand_id
1 'polypeptide(L)' 'MKKILVTAIGLLFLAGGSSDVNAKTIGVALASDTNPFYIAMLKGIKARAKKNGFKVSVVNAEEDIAKQLNGINDL' A
#
# COMPACT_ATOMS: atom_id res chain seq x y z
N MET A 1 -8.60 43.93 37.29
CA MET A 1 -8.51 42.54 37.80
C MET A 1 -8.94 41.64 36.64
N LYS A 2 -8.00 41.15 35.81
CA LYS A 2 -7.61 39.72 35.73
C LYS A 2 -8.86 38.82 35.86
N LYS A 3 -9.37 38.12 34.83
CA LYS A 3 -8.68 37.18 33.95
C LYS A 3 -9.37 37.07 32.59
N ILE A 4 -8.59 37.23 31.53
CA ILE A 4 -8.84 36.71 30.18
C ILE A 4 -8.55 35.20 30.25
N LEU A 5 -9.45 34.34 29.75
CA LEU A 5 -9.04 33.01 29.31
C LEU A 5 -9.91 32.54 28.13
N VAL A 6 -9.39 32.86 26.95
CA VAL A 6 -9.64 32.18 25.69
C VAL A 6 -9.19 30.73 25.83
N THR A 7 -10.05 29.76 25.53
CA THR A 7 -9.62 28.44 25.00
C THR A 7 -10.75 27.85 24.16
N ALA A 8 -10.97 28.47 23.00
CA ALA A 8 -11.47 27.75 21.83
C ALA A 8 -10.30 26.89 21.31
N ILE A 9 -10.21 25.64 21.76
CA ILE A 9 -9.43 24.61 21.07
C ILE A 9 -10.45 23.63 20.53
N GLY A 10 -10.87 23.91 19.30
CA GLY A 10 -11.49 22.92 18.45
C GLY A 10 -10.50 21.78 18.29
N LEU A 11 -10.89 20.59 18.74
CA LEU A 11 -10.26 19.36 18.31
C LEU A 11 -10.62 19.19 16.82
N LEU A 12 -9.79 19.77 15.95
CA LEU A 12 -9.51 19.22 14.64
C LEU A 12 -9.06 17.76 14.86
N PHE A 13 -9.98 16.81 14.78
CA PHE A 13 -9.61 15.46 14.40
C PHE A 13 -9.89 15.29 12.91
N LEU A 14 -8.86 15.67 12.17
CA LEU A 14 -8.48 15.22 10.84
C LEU A 14 -9.63 14.65 10.00
N ALA A 15 -10.13 15.48 9.09
CA ALA A 15 -10.53 15.03 7.79
C ALA A 15 -9.37 14.21 7.18
N GLY A 16 -9.45 12.89 7.30
CA GLY A 16 -8.65 11.93 6.53
C GLY A 16 -9.09 11.95 5.07
N GLY A 17 -9.04 13.12 4.44
CA GLY A 17 -9.13 13.26 3.00
C GLY A 17 -7.77 12.90 2.41
N SER A 18 -7.69 11.75 1.77
CA SER A 18 -6.75 11.53 0.67
C SER A 18 -7.43 10.63 -0.33
N SER A 19 -8.08 11.30 -1.27
CA SER A 19 -8.76 10.83 -2.46
C SER A 19 -8.02 9.67 -3.16
N ASP A 20 -8.57 8.46 -3.07
CA ASP A 20 -8.13 7.25 -3.80
C ASP A 20 -8.48 7.28 -5.31
N VAL A 21 -8.69 8.47 -5.89
CA VAL A 21 -9.24 8.65 -7.24
C VAL A 21 -8.15 8.52 -8.33
N ASN A 22 -6.85 8.46 -7.97
CA ASN A 22 -5.77 8.29 -8.94
C ASN A 22 -4.53 7.49 -8.46
N ALA A 23 -4.67 6.66 -7.42
CA ALA A 23 -3.54 5.86 -6.94
C ALA A 23 -3.07 4.89 -8.05
N LYS A 24 -1.84 5.08 -8.55
CA LYS A 24 -1.23 4.16 -9.52
C LYS A 24 -1.01 2.79 -8.86
N THR A 25 -1.19 1.73 -9.65
CA THR A 25 -1.00 0.35 -9.19
C THR A 25 0.39 -0.15 -9.59
N ILE A 26 1.08 -0.79 -8.64
CA ILE A 26 2.31 -1.53 -8.87
C ILE A 26 1.93 -3.01 -8.97
N GLY A 27 2.19 -3.63 -10.12
CA GLY A 27 2.07 -5.07 -10.32
C GLY A 27 3.31 -5.81 -9.80
N VAL A 28 3.10 -6.92 -9.09
CA VAL A 28 4.17 -7.77 -8.57
C VAL A 28 3.87 -9.23 -8.89
N ALA A 29 4.66 -9.83 -9.77
CA ALA A 29 4.64 -11.27 -10.01
C ALA A 29 5.68 -11.95 -9.13
N LEU A 30 5.24 -12.82 -8.22
CA LEU A 30 6.11 -13.60 -7.34
C LEU A 30 6.19 -15.04 -7.82
N ALA A 31 7.38 -15.64 -7.74
CA ALA A 31 7.57 -17.05 -8.04
C ALA A 31 6.77 -17.94 -7.08
N SER A 32 6.71 -17.56 -5.79
CA SER A 32 5.99 -18.30 -4.75
C SER A 32 5.55 -17.36 -3.62
N ASP A 33 4.45 -17.69 -2.95
CA ASP A 33 3.95 -17.02 -1.75
C ASP A 33 4.20 -17.82 -0.45
N THR A 34 4.83 -18.99 -0.55
CA THR A 34 5.17 -19.84 0.60
C THR A 34 6.60 -19.66 1.07
N ASN A 35 7.49 -19.17 0.19
CA ASN A 35 8.87 -18.90 0.55
C ASN A 35 8.96 -17.67 1.49
N PRO A 36 9.57 -17.78 2.69
CA PRO A 36 9.69 -16.68 3.64
C PRO A 36 10.35 -15.41 3.07
N PHE A 37 11.28 -15.57 2.12
CA PHE A 37 11.92 -14.44 1.45
C PHE A 37 10.92 -13.61 0.64
N TYR A 38 10.08 -14.26 -0.19
CA TYR A 38 9.09 -13.57 -1.00
C TYR A 38 7.98 -12.93 -0.14
N ILE A 39 7.59 -13.58 0.95
CA ILE A 39 6.65 -13.00 1.94
C ILE A 39 7.22 -11.71 2.54
N ALA A 40 8.48 -11.75 3.00
CA ALA A 40 9.15 -10.58 3.58
C ALA A 40 9.30 -9.44 2.55
N MET A 41 9.68 -9.78 1.31
CA MET A 41 9.78 -8.83 0.20
C MET A 41 8.44 -8.16 -0.10
N LEU A 42 7.37 -8.94 -0.24
CA LEU A 42 6.03 -8.41 -0.51
C LEU A 42 5.55 -7.48 0.61
N LYS A 43 5.83 -7.83 1.87
CA LYS A 43 5.53 -6.98 3.02
C LYS A 43 6.24 -5.63 2.91
N GLY A 44 7.52 -5.63 2.54
CA GLY A 44 8.30 -4.42 2.30
C GLY A 44 7.71 -3.55 1.18
N ILE A 45 7.35 -4.17 0.04
CA ILE A 45 6.72 -3.50 -1.10
C ILE A 45 5.41 -2.84 -0.67
N LYS A 46 4.50 -3.57 -0.03
CA LYS A 46 3.20 -3.06 0.42
C LYS A 46 3.35 -1.89 1.41
N ALA A 47 4.29 -2.00 2.36
CA ALA A 47 4.55 -0.93 3.31
C ALA A 47 5.05 0.35 2.62
N ARG A 48 5.98 0.23 1.67
CA ARG A 48 6.48 1.38 0.92
C ARG A 48 5.43 1.95 -0.02
N ALA A 49 4.71 1.11 -0.76
CA ALA A 49 3.65 1.53 -1.67
C ALA A 49 2.58 2.36 -0.95
N LYS A 50 2.08 1.85 0.20
CA LYS A 50 1.11 2.56 1.03
C LYS A 50 1.62 3.93 1.49
N LYS A 51 2.88 4.02 1.92
CA LYS A 51 3.50 5.29 2.34
C LYS A 51 3.55 6.33 1.21
N ASN A 52 3.59 5.90 -0.04
CA ASN A 52 3.71 6.76 -1.22
C ASN A 52 2.40 6.87 -2.01
N GLY A 53 1.28 6.35 -1.49
CA GLY A 53 -0.04 6.44 -2.16
C GLY A 53 -0.19 5.52 -3.37
N PHE A 54 0.57 4.42 -3.47
CA PHE A 54 0.43 3.41 -4.51
C PHE A 54 -0.42 2.23 -4.03
N LYS A 55 -1.17 1.63 -4.95
CA LYS A 55 -1.81 0.31 -4.79
C LYS A 55 -0.84 -0.80 -5.22
N VAL A 56 -1.03 -2.02 -4.70
CA VAL A 56 -0.22 -3.19 -5.07
C VAL A 56 -1.13 -4.33 -5.50
N SER A 57 -0.95 -4.82 -6.72
CA SER A 57 -1.56 -6.04 -7.23
C SER A 57 -0.51 -7.15 -7.28
N VAL A 58 -0.88 -8.37 -6.90
CA VAL A 58 0.07 -9.48 -6.76
C VAL A 58 -0.48 -10.70 -7.46
N VAL A 59 0.36 -11.36 -8.23
CA VAL A 59 0.10 -12.69 -8.81
C VAL A 59 1.15 -13.67 -8.33
N ASN A 60 0.75 -14.91 -8.09
CA ASN A 60 1.63 -16.01 -7.69
C ASN A 60 1.81 -16.94 -8.89
N ALA A 61 3.06 -17.25 -9.23
CA ALA A 61 3.41 -18.12 -10.34
C ALA A 61 3.52 -19.60 -9.96
N GLU A 62 3.51 -19.95 -8.68
CA GLU A 62 3.63 -21.34 -8.19
C GLU A 62 4.87 -22.07 -8.74
N GLU A 63 6.00 -21.36 -8.83
CA GLU A 63 7.28 -21.83 -9.39
C GLU A 63 7.19 -22.25 -10.88
N ASP A 64 6.12 -21.85 -11.59
CA ASP A 64 5.91 -22.10 -13.01
C ASP A 64 6.21 -20.85 -13.85
N ILE A 65 7.15 -20.97 -14.78
CA ILE A 65 7.61 -19.86 -15.64
C ILE A 65 6.48 -19.36 -16.56
N ALA A 66 5.66 -20.24 -17.11
CA ALA A 66 4.57 -19.84 -18.00
C ALA A 66 3.49 -19.07 -17.22
N LYS A 67 3.15 -19.51 -16.00
CA LYS A 67 2.28 -18.75 -15.11
C LYS A 67 2.87 -17.40 -14.74
N GLN A 68 4.18 -17.31 -14.50
CA GLN A 68 4.84 -16.04 -14.20
C GLN A 68 4.73 -15.05 -15.37
N LEU A 69 4.97 -15.52 -16.60
CA LEU A 69 4.85 -14.68 -17.80
C LEU A 69 3.41 -14.22 -18.03
N ASN A 70 2.44 -15.11 -17.89
CA ASN A 70 1.02 -14.76 -18.03
C ASN A 70 0.59 -13.76 -16.95
N GLY A 71 0.99 -13.99 -15.70
CA GLY A 71 0.69 -13.08 -14.60
C GLY A 71 1.30 -11.68 -14.80
N ILE A 72 2.46 -11.55 -15.44
CA ILE A 72 3.03 -10.23 -15.80
C ILE A 72 2.17 -9.54 -16.87
N ASN A 73 1.64 -10.28 -17.85
CA ASN A 73 0.81 -9.71 -18.91
C ASN A 73 -0.59 -9.30 -18.42
N ASP A 74 -1.11 -9.96 -17.39
CA ASP A 74 -2.43 -9.70 -16.80
C ASP A 74 -2.45 -8.53 -15.81
N LEU A 75 -1.28 -8.03 -15.39
CA LEU A 75 -1.08 -6.93 -14.43
C LEU A 75 -1.11 -5.54 -15.08
#